data_AF-A0A317PGX3-F1
#
_entry.id   AF-A0A317PGX3-F1
#
_cell.length_a   1.000
_cell.length_b   1.000
_cell.length_c   1.000
_cell.angle_alpha   90.00
_cell.angle_beta   90.00
_cell.angle_gamma   90.00
#
_symmetry.space_group_name_H-M   'P 1'
#
loop_
_entity.id
_entity.type
_entity.pdbx_description
1 polymer ?
#
loop_
_entity_poly.entity_id
_entity_poly.type
_entity_poly.pdbx_seq_one_letter_code
_entity_poly.pdbx_strand_id
1 'polypeptide(L)'
;MAQTQREKLDKQRIRQQRIRDRMKAERRPSRDDIARALLHWSITANVRKGRETLLFNLQTRIVEILVAQGFDEVAADASFDDLVDRYCEGWSFRRKQHLGTDDASSGPADLPAALAGLDAPDRD
;
A
#
# COMPACT_ATOMS: atom_id res chain seq x y z
N MET A 1 -10.29 -9.72 -42.80
CA MET A 1 -11.29 -9.10 -41.89
C MET A 1 -10.56 -8.53 -40.69
N ALA A 2 -10.46 -7.21 -40.56
CA ALA A 2 -9.84 -6.58 -39.38
C ALA A 2 -10.81 -6.69 -38.19
N GLN A 3 -10.31 -7.11 -37.02
CA GLN A 3 -11.14 -7.21 -35.81
C GLN A 3 -11.71 -5.86 -35.43
N THR A 4 -13.00 -5.85 -35.11
CA THR A 4 -13.69 -4.64 -34.67
C THR A 4 -13.17 -4.21 -33.30
N GLN A 5 -13.26 -2.92 -32.98
CA GLN A 5 -12.76 -2.38 -31.71
C GLN A 5 -13.43 -3.03 -30.49
N ARG A 6 -14.70 -3.42 -30.64
CA ARG A 6 -15.47 -4.17 -29.63
C ARG A 6 -14.89 -5.56 -29.36
N GLU A 7 -14.55 -6.30 -30.40
CA GLU A 7 -13.92 -7.63 -30.27
C GLU A 7 -12.57 -7.57 -29.56
N LYS A 8 -11.79 -6.50 -29.78
CA LYS A 8 -10.50 -6.29 -29.10
C LYS A 8 -10.69 -6.02 -27.60
N LEU A 9 -11.65 -5.16 -27.25
CA LEU A 9 -11.97 -4.84 -25.85
C LEU A 9 -12.51 -6.06 -25.10
N ASP A 10 -13.37 -6.86 -25.73
CA ASP A 10 -13.92 -8.07 -25.12
C ASP A 10 -12.82 -9.12 -24.87
N LYS A 11 -11.91 -9.32 -25.82
CA LYS A 11 -10.74 -10.19 -25.64
C LYS A 11 -9.82 -9.69 -24.52
N GLN A 12 -9.59 -8.39 -24.43
CA GLN A 12 -8.79 -7.78 -23.38
C GLN A 12 -9.45 -7.98 -22.01
N ARG A 13 -10.78 -7.78 -21.91
CA ARG A 13 -11.55 -7.99 -20.69
C ARG A 13 -11.45 -9.45 -20.22
N ILE A 14 -11.64 -10.42 -21.12
CA ILE A 14 -11.52 -11.85 -20.80
C ILE A 14 -10.10 -12.19 -20.32
N ARG A 15 -9.07 -11.68 -21.00
CA ARG A 15 -7.67 -11.91 -20.60
C ARG A 15 -7.39 -11.34 -19.21
N GLN A 16 -7.82 -10.10 -18.93
CA GLN A 16 -7.66 -9.48 -17.61
C GLN A 16 -8.45 -10.20 -16.52
N GLN A 17 -9.63 -10.72 -16.84
CA GLN A 17 -10.42 -11.52 -15.91
C GLN A 17 -9.69 -12.81 -15.52
N ARG A 18 -9.19 -13.56 -16.51
CA ARG A 18 -8.40 -14.79 -16.25
C ARG A 18 -7.16 -14.54 -15.40
N ILE A 19 -6.46 -13.43 -15.63
CA ILE A 19 -5.31 -13.04 -14.81
C ILE A 19 -5.75 -12.78 -13.37
N ARG A 20 -6.85 -12.02 -13.17
CA ARG A 20 -7.39 -11.75 -11.83
C ARG A 20 -7.84 -13.02 -11.12
N ASP A 21 -8.49 -13.95 -11.82
CA ASP A 21 -8.98 -15.19 -11.24
C ASP A 21 -7.83 -16.12 -10.85
N ARG A 22 -6.78 -16.21 -11.69
CA ARG A 22 -5.56 -16.94 -11.33
C ARG A 22 -4.88 -16.34 -10.09
N MET A 23 -4.72 -15.02 -10.03
CA MET A 23 -4.12 -14.34 -8.87
C MET A 23 -4.92 -14.59 -7.58
N LYS A 24 -6.25 -14.65 -7.67
CA LYS A 24 -7.12 -15.01 -6.54
C LYS A 24 -6.92 -16.47 -6.11
N ALA A 25 -6.87 -17.40 -7.07
CA ALA A 25 -6.65 -18.82 -6.78
C ALA A 25 -5.27 -19.06 -6.14
N GLU A 26 -4.24 -18.36 -6.62
CA GLU A 26 -2.89 -18.38 -6.06
C GLU A 26 -2.76 -17.61 -4.74
N ARG A 27 -3.82 -16.93 -4.27
CA ARG A 27 -3.82 -16.01 -3.10
C ARG A 27 -2.68 -14.99 -3.14
N ARG A 28 -2.26 -14.61 -4.35
CA ARG A 28 -1.09 -13.77 -4.56
C ARG A 28 -1.42 -12.30 -4.24
N PRO A 29 -0.65 -11.63 -3.37
CA PRO A 29 -0.89 -10.22 -3.08
C PRO A 29 -0.56 -9.39 -4.33
N SER A 30 -1.42 -8.39 -4.59
CA SER A 30 -1.13 -7.38 -5.60
C SER A 30 -0.13 -6.34 -5.07
N ARG A 31 0.44 -5.55 -5.98
CA ARG A 31 1.28 -4.39 -5.61
C ARG A 31 0.60 -3.48 -4.60
N ASP A 32 -0.68 -3.22 -4.82
CA ASP A 32 -1.50 -2.37 -3.96
C ASP A 32 -1.75 -3.01 -2.59
N ASP A 33 -1.90 -4.35 -2.51
CA ASP A 33 -1.97 -5.04 -1.21
C ASP A 33 -0.69 -4.87 -0.40
N ILE A 34 0.47 -5.01 -1.06
CA ILE A 34 1.79 -4.82 -0.42
C ILE A 34 1.96 -3.37 0.01
N ALA A 35 1.62 -2.41 -0.85
CA ALA A 35 1.74 -0.98 -0.54
C ALA A 35 0.88 -0.60 0.67
N ARG A 36 -0.36 -1.07 0.74
CA ARG A 36 -1.26 -0.83 1.88
C ARG A 36 -0.74 -1.48 3.16
N ALA A 37 -0.29 -2.73 3.09
CA ALA A 37 0.29 -3.43 4.24
C ALA A 37 1.52 -2.71 4.79
N LEU A 38 2.43 -2.30 3.90
CA LEU A 38 3.63 -1.55 4.23
C LEU A 38 3.28 -0.22 4.90
N LEU A 39 2.40 0.58 4.29
CA LEU A 39 2.03 1.89 4.80
C LEU A 39 1.40 1.83 6.19
N HIS A 40 0.43 0.92 6.38
CA HIS A 40 -0.17 0.69 7.70
C HIS A 40 0.86 0.28 8.75
N TRP A 41 1.72 -0.67 8.44
CA TRP A 41 2.76 -1.11 9.38
C TRP A 41 3.73 0.03 9.70
N SER A 42 4.22 0.75 8.70
CA SER A 42 5.17 1.86 8.88
C SER A 42 4.58 2.97 9.76
N ILE A 43 3.33 3.36 9.55
CA ILE A 43 2.66 4.37 10.39
C ILE A 43 2.49 3.83 11.82
N THR A 44 1.78 2.71 11.98
CA THR A 44 1.44 2.18 13.31
C THR A 44 2.68 1.82 14.14
N ALA A 45 3.75 1.32 13.52
CA ALA A 45 4.99 1.00 14.20
C ALA A 45 5.81 2.23 14.61
N ASN A 46 5.73 3.36 13.88
CA ASN A 46 6.39 4.60 14.30
C ASN A 46 5.62 5.30 15.41
N VAL A 47 4.29 5.37 15.31
CA VAL A 47 3.42 5.92 16.37
C VAL A 47 3.62 5.15 17.68
N ARG A 48 3.52 3.81 17.66
CA ARG A 48 3.69 2.98 18.87
C ARG A 48 5.05 3.12 19.55
N LYS A 49 6.10 3.41 18.77
CA LYS A 49 7.47 3.56 19.27
C LYS A 49 7.82 5.02 19.59
N GLY A 50 6.87 5.95 19.48
CA GLY A 50 7.12 7.38 19.71
C GLY A 50 8.14 7.99 18.74
N ARG A 51 8.26 7.45 17.52
CA ARG A 51 9.26 7.85 16.53
C ARG A 51 8.71 8.93 15.60
N GLU A 52 8.28 10.04 16.19
CA GLU A 52 7.62 11.16 15.50
C GLU A 52 8.50 11.73 14.38
N THR A 53 9.79 11.95 14.63
CA THR A 53 10.73 12.45 13.61
C THR A 53 10.83 11.52 12.39
N LEU A 54 10.84 10.19 12.61
CA LEU A 54 10.90 9.24 11.49
C LEU A 54 9.58 9.22 10.71
N LEU A 55 8.44 9.37 11.39
CA LEU A 55 7.13 9.45 10.75
C LEU A 55 7.01 10.72 9.89
N PHE A 56 7.48 11.85 10.41
CA PHE A 56 7.52 13.12 9.68
C PHE A 56 8.42 13.04 8.42
N ASN A 57 9.61 12.45 8.55
CA ASN A 57 10.50 12.25 7.39
C ASN A 57 9.88 11.31 6.34
N LEU A 58 9.17 10.26 6.80
CA LEU A 58 8.43 9.36 5.91
C LEU A 58 7.32 10.10 5.16
N GLN A 59 6.53 10.92 5.85
CA GLN A 59 5.48 11.76 5.26
C GLN A 59 6.07 12.69 4.21
N THR A 60 7.08 13.47 4.57
CA THR A 60 7.79 14.39 3.67
C THR A 60 8.19 13.68 2.39
N ARG A 61 8.84 12.51 2.50
CA ARG A 61 9.31 11.77 1.33
C ARG A 61 8.18 11.24 0.45
N ILE A 62 7.07 10.81 1.05
CA ILE A 62 5.90 10.33 0.32
C ILE A 62 5.21 11.49 -0.41
N VAL A 63 5.05 12.64 0.25
CA VAL A 63 4.48 13.85 -0.34
C VAL A 63 5.31 14.31 -1.53
N GLU A 64 6.64 14.37 -1.41
CA GLU A 64 7.54 14.67 -2.54
C GLU A 64 7.31 13.74 -3.74
N ILE A 65 7.17 12.42 -3.49
CA ILE A 65 6.92 11.43 -4.54
C ILE A 65 5.56 11.62 -5.21
N LEU A 66 4.54 12.05 -4.46
CA LEU A 66 3.21 12.34 -4.99
C LEU A 66 3.21 13.65 -5.79
N VAL A 67 3.84 14.70 -5.29
CA VAL A 67 4.00 15.97 -6.01
C VAL A 67 4.73 15.77 -7.34
N ALA A 68 5.78 14.94 -7.35
CA ALA A 68 6.49 14.59 -8.59
C ALA A 68 5.61 13.85 -9.63
N GLN A 69 4.51 13.24 -9.21
CA GLN A 69 3.51 12.62 -10.09
C GLN A 69 2.42 13.61 -10.53
N GLY A 70 2.45 14.85 -10.05
CA GLY A 70 1.49 15.91 -10.37
C GLY A 70 0.33 16.03 -9.38
N PHE A 71 0.42 15.43 -8.19
CA PHE A 71 -0.54 15.67 -7.11
C PHE A 71 -0.28 17.02 -6.42
N ASP A 72 -1.34 17.61 -5.88
CA ASP A 72 -1.24 18.81 -5.05
C ASP A 72 -0.57 18.49 -3.70
N GLU A 73 0.40 19.32 -3.30
CA GLU A 73 1.22 19.10 -2.11
C GLU A 73 0.40 19.14 -0.82
N VAL A 74 -0.42 20.18 -0.66
CA VAL A 74 -1.25 20.39 0.55
C VAL A 74 -2.28 19.27 0.67
N ALA A 75 -2.92 18.88 -0.43
CA ALA A 75 -3.85 17.77 -0.45
C ALA A 75 -3.17 16.42 -0.14
N ALA A 76 -1.94 16.21 -0.62
CA ALA A 76 -1.18 15.00 -0.35
C ALA A 76 -0.77 14.91 1.13
N ASP A 77 -0.33 16.02 1.71
CA ASP A 77 0.04 16.14 3.12
C ASP A 77 -1.16 15.87 4.04
N ALA A 78 -2.28 16.58 3.82
CA ALA A 78 -3.51 16.38 4.58
C ALA A 78 -4.07 14.94 4.45
N SER A 79 -3.95 14.34 3.25
CA SER A 79 -4.36 12.95 3.05
C SER A 79 -3.51 11.95 3.84
N PHE A 80 -2.24 12.27 4.07
CA PHE A 80 -1.35 11.45 4.87
C PHE A 80 -1.71 11.56 6.36
N ASP A 81 -1.93 12.77 6.87
CA ASP A 81 -2.38 13.01 8.25
C ASP A 81 -3.71 12.29 8.54
N ASP A 82 -4.70 12.45 7.67
CA ASP A 82 -5.98 11.73 7.74
C ASP A 82 -5.80 10.20 7.77
N LEU A 83 -4.74 9.69 7.16
CA LEU A 83 -4.43 8.27 7.17
C LEU A 83 -3.79 7.84 8.50
N VAL A 84 -2.90 8.66 9.05
CA VAL A 84 -2.31 8.46 10.37
C VAL A 84 -3.41 8.38 11.43
N ASP A 85 -4.32 9.33 11.45
CA ASP A 85 -5.42 9.38 12.42
C ASP A 85 -6.29 8.12 12.34
N ARG A 86 -6.72 7.73 11.14
CA ARG A 86 -7.52 6.50 10.95
C ARG A 86 -6.79 5.26 11.47
N TYR A 87 -5.48 5.14 11.22
CA TYR A 87 -4.72 3.99 11.68
C TYR A 87 -4.52 3.99 13.20
N CYS A 88 -4.39 5.16 13.82
CA CYS A 88 -4.36 5.32 15.27
C CYS A 88 -5.71 4.95 15.92
N GLU A 89 -6.82 5.23 15.26
CA GLU A 89 -8.18 4.86 15.69
C GLU A 89 -8.50 3.36 15.52
N GLY A 90 -7.55 2.55 15.03
CA GLY A 90 -7.71 1.11 14.87
C GLY A 90 -8.40 0.70 13.56
N TRP A 91 -8.42 1.58 12.55
CA TRP A 91 -8.89 1.21 11.22
C TRP A 91 -8.08 0.04 10.66
N SER A 92 -8.78 -0.99 10.18
CA SER A 92 -8.17 -2.23 9.70
C SER A 92 -8.51 -2.50 8.23
N PHE A 93 -7.67 -3.30 7.57
CA PHE A 93 -7.89 -3.66 6.17
C PHE A 93 -9.24 -4.33 5.95
N ARG A 94 -9.99 -3.84 4.96
CA ARG A 94 -11.19 -4.53 4.48
C ARG A 94 -10.79 -5.92 3.99
N ARG A 95 -11.30 -6.96 4.67
CA ARG A 95 -11.03 -8.36 4.34
C ARG A 95 -11.50 -8.68 2.92
N LYS A 96 -10.65 -9.42 2.18
CA LYS A 96 -11.03 -9.98 0.87
C LYS A 96 -11.76 -11.30 1.09
N GLN A 97 -13.03 -11.36 0.69
CA GLN A 97 -13.91 -12.51 0.90
C GLN A 97 -13.32 -13.85 0.41
N HIS A 98 -12.53 -13.85 -0.66
CA HIS A 98 -11.90 -15.05 -1.21
C HIS A 98 -10.69 -15.56 -0.42
N LEU A 99 -10.23 -14.83 0.61
CA LEU A 99 -9.13 -15.29 1.45
C LEU A 99 -9.60 -16.19 2.61
N GLY A 100 -10.92 -16.33 2.84
CA GLY A 100 -11.46 -17.13 3.94
C GLY A 100 -11.10 -16.56 5.32
N THR A 101 -11.90 -16.90 6.33
CA THR A 101 -11.63 -16.59 7.74
C THR A 101 -10.94 -17.78 8.38
N ASP A 102 -9.62 -17.77 8.43
CA ASP A 102 -8.88 -18.51 9.45
C ASP A 102 -7.94 -17.51 10.14
N ASP A 103 -8.26 -17.24 11.41
CA ASP A 103 -7.56 -16.48 12.45
C ASP A 103 -6.90 -15.12 12.12
N ALA A 104 -7.68 -14.06 12.33
CA ALA A 104 -7.20 -12.69 12.45
C ALA A 104 -6.70 -12.40 13.87
N SER A 105 -5.63 -13.06 14.32
CA SER A 105 -4.97 -12.72 15.59
C SER A 105 -3.45 -12.87 15.57
N SER A 106 -2.78 -12.58 14.46
CA SER A 106 -1.33 -12.36 14.45
C SER A 106 -0.93 -11.48 13.27
N GLY A 107 -1.12 -10.17 13.41
CA GLY A 107 -0.27 -9.25 12.66
C GLY A 107 1.18 -9.49 13.08
N PRO A 108 2.17 -9.37 12.17
CA PRO A 108 3.56 -9.64 12.52
C PRO A 108 3.96 -8.71 13.68
N ALA A 109 4.23 -9.32 14.84
CA ALA A 109 4.91 -8.66 15.92
C ALA A 109 6.24 -8.16 15.37
N ASP A 110 6.41 -6.83 15.40
CA ASP A 110 7.61 -6.07 15.14
C ASP A 110 8.60 -6.66 14.12
N LEU A 111 8.60 -6.12 12.88
CA LEU A 111 9.78 -6.26 12.03
C LEU A 111 11.00 -5.71 12.80
N PRO A 112 12.14 -6.42 12.77
CA PRO A 112 13.32 -6.07 13.54
C PRO A 112 13.81 -4.66 13.17
N ALA A 113 14.30 -3.94 14.18
CA ALA A 113 14.81 -2.57 14.05
C ALA A 113 15.89 -2.40 12.97
N ALA A 114 16.52 -3.49 12.52
CA ALA A 114 17.51 -3.51 11.46
C ALA A 114 17.00 -2.99 10.09
N LEU A 115 15.69 -3.05 9.80
CA LEU A 115 15.12 -2.49 8.57
C LEU A 115 14.84 -0.97 8.63
N ALA A 116 14.99 -0.34 9.80
CA ALA A 116 14.81 1.11 9.96
C ALA A 116 16.04 1.93 9.55
N GLY A 117 17.17 1.28 9.26
CA GLY A 117 18.45 1.91 8.89
C GLY A 117 18.72 1.97 7.40
N LEU A 118 17.71 2.18 6.55
CA LEU A 118 17.97 2.59 5.17
C LEU A 118 18.36 4.07 5.16
N ASP A 119 19.56 4.36 5.68
CA ASP A 119 20.30 5.54 5.27
C ASP A 119 20.48 5.45 3.75
N ALA A 120 19.96 6.43 3.04
CA ALA A 120 20.26 6.62 1.65
C ALA A 120 21.79 6.77 1.53
N PRO A 121 22.47 6.05 0.62
CA PRO A 121 23.88 6.33 0.40
C PRO A 121 24.00 7.77 -0.12
N ASP A 122 24.87 8.53 0.55
CA ASP A 122 25.35 9.82 0.08
C ASP A 122 25.74 9.72 -1.40
N ARG A 123 25.31 10.70 -2.17
CA ARG A 123 25.68 10.85 -3.57
C ARG A 123 27.11 11.38 -3.63
N ASP A 124 27.99 10.65 -4.30
CA ASP A 124 29.19 11.21 -4.92
C ASP A 124 28.85 11.97 -6.21
#